data_AF-A0A7Y3M3C3-F1
#
_entry.id   AF-A0A7Y3M3C3-F1
#
_cell.length_a   1.000
_cell.length_b   1.000
_cell.length_c   1.000
_cell.angle_alpha   90.00
_cell.angle_beta   90.00
_cell.angle_gamma   90.00
#
_symmetry.space_group_name_H-M   'P 1'
#
loop_
_entity.id
_entity.type
_entity.pdbx_description
1 polymer ?
#
loop_
_entity_poly.entity_id
_entity_poly.type
_entity_poly.pdbx_seq_one_letter_code
_entity_poly.pdbx_strand_id
1 'polypeptide(L)'
;MISQAVDATAGSVLERLKFWLQMPADSMFTKMMDNDCQVRADRVGTVLSPVATGPHDPSGLSLPAGLEAKWAAVDQAVKANRAVVIKGSTGHVGGNASKFTTSFHVIVFLAVSQVGSERRYYLSFDPDVSATAESREKWKPLVLGSTEAKTQKFTDAKSVEVIKAMILGDSQDGFGPLVRKYYVETDKAFPQIVHA
;
A
#
# COMPACT_ATOMS: atom_id res chain seq x y z
N MET A 1 11.92 -10.29 5.62
CA MET A 1 10.53 -10.18 6.12
C MET A 1 9.51 -10.08 4.97
N ILE A 2 9.40 -8.98 4.22
CA ILE A 2 8.35 -8.87 3.16
C ILE A 2 8.52 -9.88 2.02
N SER A 3 9.74 -10.14 1.54
CA SER A 3 9.99 -11.15 0.50
C SER A 3 9.57 -12.57 0.94
N GLN A 4 9.85 -12.93 2.20
CA GLN A 4 9.45 -14.21 2.80
C GLN A 4 7.92 -14.30 2.96
N ALA A 5 7.27 -13.19 3.32
CA ALA A 5 5.81 -13.12 3.39
C ALA A 5 5.15 -13.35 2.02
N VAL A 6 5.74 -12.80 0.95
CA VAL A 6 5.27 -13.06 -0.42
C VAL A 6 5.41 -14.54 -0.77
N ASP A 7 6.56 -15.16 -0.45
CA ASP A 7 6.79 -16.59 -0.69
C ASP A 7 5.77 -17.48 0.05
N ALA A 8 5.40 -17.10 1.27
CA ALA A 8 4.46 -17.84 2.10
C ALA A 8 2.98 -17.62 1.70
N THR A 9 2.69 -16.76 0.72
CA THR A 9 1.31 -16.45 0.32
C THR A 9 0.71 -17.61 -0.49
N ALA A 10 -0.10 -18.43 0.20
CA ALA A 10 -0.84 -19.53 -0.38
C ALA A 10 -2.04 -19.06 -1.24
N GLY A 11 -2.61 -19.99 -2.01
CA GLY A 11 -3.75 -19.77 -2.88
C GLY A 11 -3.38 -19.69 -4.36
N SER A 12 -4.39 -19.45 -5.19
CA SER A 12 -4.24 -19.25 -6.63
C SER A 12 -3.45 -17.98 -6.97
N VAL A 13 -2.92 -17.92 -8.19
CA VAL A 13 -2.29 -16.72 -8.77
C VAL A 13 -3.11 -15.45 -8.53
N LEU A 14 -4.42 -15.52 -8.78
CA LEU A 14 -5.30 -14.36 -8.64
C LEU A 14 -5.46 -13.94 -7.17
N GLU A 15 -5.60 -14.89 -6.27
CA GLU A 15 -5.68 -14.62 -4.83
C GLU A 15 -4.38 -14.01 -4.31
N ARG A 16 -3.23 -14.51 -4.77
CA ARG A 16 -1.91 -13.96 -4.41
C ARG A 16 -1.74 -12.53 -4.92
N LEU A 17 -2.10 -12.26 -6.17
CA LEU A 17 -2.04 -10.90 -6.73
C LEU A 17 -3.00 -9.96 -6.01
N LYS A 18 -4.25 -10.39 -5.73
CA LYS A 18 -5.19 -9.61 -4.91
C LYS A 18 -4.75 -9.48 -3.44
N PHE A 19 -3.92 -10.37 -2.92
CA PHE A 19 -3.42 -10.20 -1.55
C PHE A 19 -2.54 -8.95 -1.46
N TRP A 20 -1.64 -8.78 -2.43
CA TRP A 20 -0.60 -7.75 -2.38
C TRP A 20 -0.96 -6.50 -3.17
N LEU A 21 -1.62 -6.63 -4.31
CA LEU A 21 -1.77 -5.54 -5.28
C LEU A 21 -3.20 -5.03 -5.34
N GLN A 22 -3.34 -3.71 -5.28
CA GLN A 22 -4.57 -3.00 -5.58
C GLN A 22 -4.54 -2.66 -7.07
N MET A 23 -5.31 -3.43 -7.84
CA MET A 23 -5.28 -3.45 -9.30
C MET A 23 -6.47 -2.66 -9.88
N PRO A 24 -6.23 -1.56 -10.61
CA PRO A 24 -7.31 -0.80 -11.24
C PRO A 24 -8.14 -1.62 -12.25
N ALA A 25 -9.45 -1.60 -12.08
CA ALA A 25 -10.39 -2.02 -13.13
C ALA A 25 -10.77 -0.79 -13.95
N ASP A 26 -10.28 -0.67 -15.17
CA ASP A 26 -10.64 0.45 -16.04
C ASP A 26 -12.06 0.23 -16.57
N SER A 27 -12.98 1.00 -16.00
CA SER A 27 -14.39 1.09 -16.36
C SER A 27 -14.62 2.45 -17.01
N MET A 28 -15.13 2.46 -18.24
CA MET A 28 -15.54 3.70 -18.92
C MET A 28 -16.62 4.48 -18.16
N PHE A 29 -17.27 3.89 -17.13
CA PHE A 29 -18.49 4.44 -16.55
C PHE A 29 -18.46 4.69 -15.03
N THR A 30 -17.57 4.07 -14.24
CA THR A 30 -17.72 4.10 -12.76
C THR A 30 -16.60 4.78 -11.98
N LYS A 31 -15.50 5.20 -12.60
CA LYS A 31 -14.23 5.52 -11.88
C LYS A 31 -13.77 4.28 -11.08
N MET A 32 -12.46 4.13 -10.88
CA MET A 32 -11.93 2.85 -10.37
C MET A 32 -12.16 2.76 -8.86
N MET A 33 -12.84 1.69 -8.42
CA MET A 33 -13.10 1.43 -7.01
C MET A 33 -12.38 0.15 -6.58
N ASP A 34 -11.71 0.23 -5.43
CA ASP A 34 -11.24 -0.94 -4.70
C ASP A 34 -11.93 -0.97 -3.34
N ASN A 35 -13.00 -1.76 -3.26
CA ASN A 35 -13.77 -1.91 -2.01
C ASN A 35 -13.00 -2.73 -0.96
N ASP A 36 -11.88 -3.37 -1.33
CA ASP A 36 -11.11 -4.24 -0.46
C ASP A 36 -9.83 -3.57 0.07
N CYS A 37 -9.58 -2.28 -0.19
CA CYS A 37 -8.34 -1.62 0.19
C CYS A 37 -8.03 -1.72 1.70
N GLN A 38 -9.03 -1.57 2.57
CA GLN A 38 -8.90 -1.76 4.01
C GLN A 38 -8.59 -3.22 4.37
N VAL A 39 -9.40 -4.16 3.85
CA VAL A 39 -9.23 -5.61 4.10
C VAL A 39 -7.84 -6.08 3.66
N ARG A 40 -7.36 -5.58 2.51
CA ARG A 40 -6.02 -5.85 1.98
C ARG A 40 -4.94 -5.32 2.90
N ALA A 41 -5.05 -4.06 3.33
CA ALA A 41 -4.09 -3.45 4.24
C ALA A 41 -4.03 -4.18 5.59
N ASP A 42 -5.16 -4.62 6.13
CA ASP A 42 -5.21 -5.39 7.38
C ASP A 42 -4.54 -6.76 7.23
N ARG A 43 -4.81 -7.46 6.12
CA ARG A 43 -4.18 -8.75 5.81
C ARG A 43 -2.67 -8.62 5.62
N VAL A 44 -2.23 -7.65 4.82
CA VAL A 44 -0.81 -7.37 4.59
C VAL A 44 -0.14 -6.95 5.90
N GLY A 45 -0.74 -6.01 6.64
CA GLY A 45 -0.23 -5.55 7.92
C GLY A 45 -0.10 -6.69 8.95
N THR A 46 -1.05 -7.63 8.95
CA THR A 46 -0.98 -8.84 9.79
C THR A 46 0.20 -9.71 9.43
N VAL A 47 0.40 -10.01 8.14
CA VAL A 47 1.52 -10.86 7.68
C VAL A 47 2.88 -10.18 7.88
N LEU A 48 2.93 -8.85 7.84
CA LEU A 48 4.16 -8.08 8.04
C LEU A 48 4.44 -7.71 9.50
N SER A 49 3.51 -7.98 10.41
CA SER A 49 3.70 -7.79 11.84
C SER A 49 4.14 -9.09 12.52
N PRO A 50 4.86 -9.01 13.66
CA PRO A 50 5.06 -10.15 14.53
C PRO A 50 3.73 -10.80 14.91
N VAL A 51 3.67 -12.13 14.80
CA VAL A 51 2.46 -12.95 14.97
C VAL A 51 1.70 -12.64 16.28
N ALA A 52 2.42 -12.30 17.35
CA ALA A 52 1.84 -12.06 18.66
C ALA A 52 1.12 -10.70 18.81
N THR A 53 1.39 -9.74 17.93
CA THR A 53 0.92 -8.35 18.15
C THR A 53 -0.02 -7.84 17.07
N GLY A 54 -0.03 -8.44 15.87
CA GLY A 54 -0.83 -7.96 14.74
C GLY A 54 -0.52 -6.52 14.31
N PRO A 55 -1.24 -5.99 13.31
CA PRO A 55 -1.09 -4.61 12.87
C PRO A 55 -1.65 -3.65 13.92
N HIS A 56 -1.20 -2.40 13.86
CA HIS A 56 -1.77 -1.29 14.63
C HIS A 56 -2.64 -0.43 13.72
N ASP A 57 -3.87 -0.15 14.16
CA ASP A 57 -4.73 0.88 13.57
C ASP A 57 -4.78 2.06 14.56
N PRO A 58 -4.32 3.26 14.16
CA PRO A 58 -4.32 4.44 15.03
C PRO A 58 -5.72 5.02 15.28
N SER A 59 -6.81 4.41 14.79
CA SER A 59 -8.22 4.78 14.99
C SER A 59 -8.63 6.18 14.48
N GLY A 60 -7.76 6.83 13.69
CA GLY A 60 -8.08 8.03 12.90
C GLY A 60 -7.14 9.22 13.12
N LEU A 61 -6.51 9.66 12.02
CA LEU A 61 -5.62 10.82 11.96
C LEU A 61 -6.31 12.10 11.46
N SER A 62 -7.62 12.05 11.21
CA SER A 62 -8.40 13.16 10.63
C SER A 62 -8.82 14.25 11.61
N LEU A 63 -8.69 14.00 12.92
CA LEU A 63 -9.05 14.97 13.97
C LEU A 63 -7.79 15.60 14.58
N PRO A 64 -7.77 16.94 14.76
CA PRO A 64 -6.60 17.66 15.28
C PRO A 64 -6.32 17.37 16.77
N ALA A 65 -7.35 17.01 17.55
CA ALA A 65 -7.19 16.70 18.95
C ALA A 65 -6.32 15.43 19.14
N GLY A 66 -5.26 15.57 19.92
CA GLY A 66 -4.35 14.47 20.28
C GLY A 66 -3.45 13.99 19.14
N LEU A 67 -3.25 14.77 18.07
CA LEU A 67 -2.39 14.37 16.94
C LEU A 67 -0.99 13.95 17.38
N GLU A 68 -0.37 14.69 18.30
CA GLU A 68 0.95 14.33 18.83
C GLU A 68 0.96 12.93 19.46
N ALA A 69 -0.01 12.64 20.34
CA ALA A 69 -0.13 11.33 20.98
C ALA A 69 -0.43 10.20 19.97
N LYS A 70 -1.28 10.48 18.96
CA LYS A 70 -1.56 9.53 17.88
C LYS A 70 -0.31 9.21 17.06
N TRP A 71 0.46 10.23 16.69
CA TRP A 71 1.72 10.05 15.97
C TRP A 71 2.79 9.37 16.81
N ALA A 72 2.85 9.64 18.12
CA ALA A 72 3.71 8.91 19.04
C ALA A 72 3.36 7.41 19.10
N ALA A 73 2.06 7.07 19.10
CA ALA A 73 1.61 5.66 19.04
C ALA A 73 1.98 4.99 17.71
N VAL A 74 1.83 5.69 16.58
CA VAL A 74 2.29 5.22 15.26
C VAL A 74 3.80 4.95 15.28
N ASP A 75 4.60 5.91 15.76
CA ASP A 75 6.05 5.78 15.90
C ASP A 75 6.43 4.55 16.75
N GLN A 76 5.77 4.39 17.90
CA GLN A 76 6.03 3.29 18.82
C GLN A 76 5.71 1.94 18.17
N ALA A 77 4.56 1.84 17.49
CA ALA A 77 4.15 0.62 16.79
C ALA A 77 5.16 0.24 15.69
N VAL A 78 5.51 1.20 14.82
CA VAL A 78 6.46 0.96 13.72
C VAL A 78 7.85 0.57 14.24
N LYS A 79 8.36 1.25 15.28
CA LYS A 79 9.65 0.91 15.91
C LYS A 79 9.64 -0.46 16.61
N ALA A 80 8.47 -0.93 17.03
CA ALA A 80 8.27 -2.28 17.54
C ALA A 80 8.07 -3.33 16.42
N ASN A 81 8.38 -2.98 15.16
CA ASN A 81 8.15 -3.80 13.96
C ASN A 81 6.67 -4.16 13.74
N ARG A 82 5.72 -3.38 14.26
CA ARG A 82 4.30 -3.57 13.98
C ARG A 82 3.92 -2.70 12.79
N ALA A 83 3.34 -3.32 11.78
CA ALA A 83 2.80 -2.60 10.64
C ALA A 83 1.66 -1.68 11.11
N VAL A 84 1.59 -0.46 10.59
CA VAL A 84 0.52 0.49 10.92
C VAL A 84 -0.34 0.75 9.69
N VAL A 85 -1.64 0.51 9.81
CA VAL A 85 -2.60 0.76 8.73
C VAL A 85 -3.03 2.23 8.75
N ILE A 86 -2.76 2.94 7.65
CA ILE A 86 -2.99 4.37 7.52
C ILE A 86 -4.07 4.61 6.48
N LYS A 87 -5.20 5.15 6.94
CA LYS A 87 -6.36 5.49 6.12
C LYS A 87 -6.46 7.02 5.95
N GLY A 88 -6.62 7.49 4.72
CA GLY A 88 -6.87 8.91 4.46
C GLY A 88 -7.55 9.15 3.12
N SER A 89 -7.93 10.39 2.82
CA SER A 89 -8.58 10.71 1.55
C SER A 89 -7.68 10.35 0.37
N THR A 90 -8.29 9.92 -0.74
CA THR A 90 -7.53 9.41 -1.89
C THR A 90 -6.56 10.43 -2.48
N GLY A 91 -6.92 11.71 -2.50
CA GLY A 91 -6.04 12.80 -2.96
C GLY A 91 -4.92 13.18 -1.99
N HIS A 92 -4.92 12.65 -0.77
CA HIS A 92 -3.90 12.92 0.25
C HIS A 92 -2.93 11.74 0.44
N VAL A 93 -3.49 10.53 0.50
CA VAL A 93 -2.72 9.31 0.75
C VAL A 93 -2.38 8.59 -0.56
N GLY A 94 -3.22 8.72 -1.59
CA GLY A 94 -2.94 8.19 -2.92
C GLY A 94 -1.87 9.00 -3.65
N GLY A 95 -1.11 8.32 -4.53
CA GLY A 95 -0.12 8.99 -5.37
C GLY A 95 -0.76 9.92 -6.41
N ASN A 96 0.00 10.90 -6.90
CA ASN A 96 -0.47 11.90 -7.87
C ASN A 96 -1.01 11.29 -9.18
N ALA A 97 -0.61 10.06 -9.53
CA ALA A 97 -1.08 9.35 -10.71
C ALA A 97 -2.07 8.22 -10.40
N SER A 98 -2.49 8.09 -9.14
CA SER A 98 -3.43 7.07 -8.69
C SER A 98 -4.72 7.15 -9.49
N LYS A 99 -5.14 6.00 -10.00
CA LYS A 99 -6.43 5.87 -10.72
C LYS A 99 -7.60 5.66 -9.77
N PHE A 100 -7.33 5.29 -8.53
CA PHE A 100 -8.32 5.31 -7.46
C PHE A 100 -8.50 6.78 -7.10
N THR A 101 -9.69 7.33 -7.34
CA THR A 101 -9.95 8.78 -7.17
C THR A 101 -11.19 9.06 -6.35
N THR A 102 -11.79 8.00 -5.79
CA THR A 102 -13.03 8.09 -5.03
C THR A 102 -12.80 7.53 -3.63
N SER A 103 -13.46 8.15 -2.63
CA SER A 103 -13.50 7.67 -1.25
C SER A 103 -12.21 7.91 -0.45
N PHE A 104 -11.43 6.86 -0.19
CA PHE A 104 -10.21 6.88 0.61
C PHE A 104 -9.15 5.96 0.00
N HIS A 105 -7.91 6.09 0.48
CA HIS A 105 -6.81 5.18 0.17
C HIS A 105 -6.21 4.65 1.47
N VAL A 106 -5.65 3.45 1.43
CA VAL A 106 -5.03 2.80 2.58
C VAL A 106 -3.63 2.36 2.23
N ILE A 107 -2.67 2.79 3.05
CA ILE A 107 -1.26 2.40 2.97
C ILE A 107 -0.82 1.79 4.30
N VAL A 108 0.29 1.06 4.30
CA VAL A 108 0.80 0.37 5.49
C VAL A 108 2.20 0.88 5.83
N PHE A 109 2.39 1.57 6.95
CA PHE A 109 3.72 1.94 7.43
C PHE A 109 4.43 0.72 8.02
N LEU A 110 5.69 0.55 7.64
CA LEU A 110 6.51 -0.62 7.97
C LEU A 110 7.75 -0.23 8.80
N ALA A 111 8.34 0.93 8.54
CA ALA A 111 9.50 1.44 9.26
C ALA A 111 9.46 2.96 9.30
N VAL A 112 10.21 3.56 10.23
CA VAL A 112 10.40 5.01 10.32
C VAL A 112 11.88 5.30 10.31
N SER A 113 12.29 6.33 9.58
CA SER A 113 13.69 6.72 9.46
C SER A 113 13.81 8.22 9.20
N GLN A 114 15.04 8.71 9.28
CA GLN A 114 15.41 10.09 9.06
C GLN A 114 16.75 10.09 8.33
N VAL A 115 16.89 10.92 7.30
CA VAL A 115 18.18 11.09 6.60
C VAL A 115 18.91 12.28 7.23
N GLY A 116 19.96 12.05 8.02
CA GLY A 116 20.71 13.13 8.67
C GLY A 116 19.84 14.04 9.54
N SER A 117 19.96 15.36 9.39
CA SER A 117 19.09 16.36 10.03
C SER A 117 17.78 16.63 9.27
N GLU A 118 17.52 15.91 8.17
CA GLU A 118 16.37 16.16 7.29
C GLU A 118 15.05 15.66 7.88
N ARG A 119 13.98 15.88 7.10
CA ARG A 119 12.60 15.50 7.39
C ARG A 119 12.48 13.97 7.59
N ARG A 120 11.87 13.58 8.71
CA ARG A 120 11.46 12.21 9.00
C ARG A 120 10.55 11.66 7.90
N TYR A 121 10.68 10.37 7.59
CA TYR A 121 9.80 9.64 6.68
C TYR A 121 9.44 8.28 7.25
N TYR A 122 8.28 7.78 6.83
CA TYR A 122 7.91 6.38 7.02
C TYR A 122 8.18 5.62 5.73
N LEU A 123 8.73 4.41 5.82
CA LEU A 123 8.66 3.45 4.73
C LEU A 123 7.28 2.85 4.74
N SER A 124 6.53 3.08 3.67
CA SER A 124 5.14 2.66 3.52
C SER A 124 4.99 1.72 2.36
N PHE A 125 4.25 0.64 2.54
CA PHE A 125 3.71 -0.16 1.46
C PHE A 125 2.41 0.46 0.94
N ASP A 126 2.39 0.81 -0.34
CA ASP A 126 1.23 1.31 -1.08
C ASP A 126 0.87 0.28 -2.17
N PRO A 127 -0.24 -0.46 -2.04
CA PRO A 127 -0.58 -1.55 -2.95
C PRO A 127 -1.01 -1.04 -4.35
N ASP A 128 -1.19 0.27 -4.55
CA ASP A 128 -1.63 0.86 -5.81
C ASP A 128 -0.55 0.79 -6.90
N VAL A 129 -0.73 -0.16 -7.82
CA VAL A 129 0.12 -0.37 -8.99
C VAL A 129 0.06 0.79 -9.99
N SER A 130 -0.93 1.66 -9.88
CA SER A 130 -1.13 2.84 -10.74
C SER A 130 -0.64 4.15 -10.15
N ALA A 131 -0.21 4.16 -8.89
CA ALA A 131 0.17 5.39 -8.17
C ALA A 131 1.35 6.14 -8.83
N THR A 132 2.15 5.47 -9.67
CA THR A 132 3.18 6.10 -10.52
C THR A 132 3.01 5.69 -11.98
N ALA A 133 3.44 6.55 -12.91
CA ALA A 133 3.39 6.26 -14.35
C ALA A 133 4.21 5.02 -14.71
N GLU A 134 5.38 4.88 -14.12
CA GLU A 134 6.33 3.77 -14.32
C GLU A 134 5.75 2.42 -13.88
N SER A 135 5.21 2.32 -12.66
CA SER A 135 4.58 1.09 -12.16
C SER A 135 3.39 0.68 -13.06
N ARG A 136 2.62 1.67 -13.52
CA ARG A 136 1.47 1.46 -14.41
C ARG A 136 1.88 0.96 -15.80
N GLU A 137 2.89 1.55 -16.42
CA GLU A 137 3.36 1.16 -17.76
C GLU A 137 3.84 -0.28 -17.80
N LYS A 138 4.50 -0.71 -16.73
CA LYS A 138 5.04 -2.06 -16.56
C LYS A 138 4.00 -3.12 -16.22
N TRP A 139 2.94 -2.71 -15.55
CA TRP A 139 1.86 -3.61 -15.16
C TRP A 139 0.92 -3.93 -16.34
N LYS A 140 0.60 -2.93 -17.18
CA LYS A 140 -0.30 -3.08 -18.34
C LYS A 140 -0.05 -4.30 -19.25
N PRO A 141 1.19 -4.65 -19.64
CA PRO A 141 1.44 -5.78 -20.53
C PRO A 141 1.18 -7.16 -19.91
N LEU A 142 1.07 -7.25 -18.57
CA LEU A 142 0.88 -8.50 -17.82
C LEU A 142 -0.59 -8.90 -17.66
N VAL A 143 -1.50 -7.99 -18.00
CA VAL A 143 -2.94 -8.11 -17.79
C VAL A 143 -3.69 -7.86 -19.09
N LEU A 144 -4.90 -8.42 -19.22
CA LEU A 144 -5.69 -8.30 -20.45
C LEU A 144 -6.82 -7.29 -20.35
N GLY A 145 -6.87 -6.40 -21.35
CA GLY A 145 -7.91 -5.41 -21.52
C GLY A 145 -7.73 -4.21 -20.59
N SER A 146 -8.82 -3.50 -20.35
CA SER A 146 -8.91 -2.37 -19.43
C SER A 146 -8.89 -2.85 -17.96
N THR A 147 -9.20 -4.14 -17.73
CA THR A 147 -9.24 -4.74 -16.40
C THR A 147 -7.92 -5.43 -16.07
N GLU A 148 -7.21 -4.87 -15.09
CA GLU A 148 -5.97 -5.42 -14.58
C GLU A 148 -6.14 -6.72 -13.77
N ALA A 149 -7.35 -7.29 -13.75
CA ALA A 149 -7.71 -8.52 -13.05
C ALA A 149 -7.57 -9.80 -13.91
N LYS A 150 -7.23 -9.70 -15.20
CA LYS A 150 -7.06 -10.88 -16.07
C LYS A 150 -5.60 -11.33 -16.12
N THR A 151 -5.24 -12.16 -15.16
CA THR A 151 -3.86 -12.62 -14.88
C THR A 151 -3.39 -13.75 -15.80
N GLN A 152 -3.86 -13.82 -17.06
CA GLN A 152 -3.63 -14.96 -17.95
C GLN A 152 -2.16 -15.20 -18.29
N LYS A 153 -1.29 -14.19 -18.11
CA LYS A 153 0.17 -14.31 -18.30
C LYS A 153 0.94 -14.74 -17.05
N PHE A 154 0.26 -14.98 -15.94
CA PHE A 154 0.90 -15.33 -14.69
C PHE A 154 0.84 -16.84 -14.45
N THR A 155 2.03 -17.44 -14.36
CA THR A 155 2.23 -18.71 -13.65
C THR A 155 2.37 -18.44 -12.14
N ASP A 156 2.36 -19.49 -11.33
CA ASP A 156 2.64 -19.37 -9.89
C ASP A 156 3.98 -18.67 -9.64
N ALA A 157 5.06 -19.16 -10.27
CA ALA A 157 6.39 -18.58 -10.14
C ALA A 157 6.41 -17.10 -10.60
N LYS A 158 5.77 -16.80 -11.73
CA LYS A 158 5.76 -15.44 -12.28
C LYS A 158 5.01 -14.46 -11.37
N SER A 159 3.95 -14.90 -10.69
CA SER A 159 3.22 -14.06 -9.75
C SER A 159 4.07 -13.67 -8.53
N VAL A 160 4.84 -14.62 -7.97
CA VAL A 160 5.78 -14.34 -6.86
C VAL A 160 6.88 -13.39 -7.31
N GLU A 161 7.49 -13.66 -8.47
CA GLU A 161 8.53 -12.82 -9.07
C GLU A 161 8.04 -11.38 -9.25
N VAL A 162 6.89 -11.19 -9.88
CA VAL A 162 6.33 -9.86 -10.16
C VAL A 162 5.97 -9.11 -8.87
N ILE A 163 5.34 -9.79 -7.90
CA ILE A 163 4.98 -9.15 -6.62
C ILE A 163 6.24 -8.68 -5.89
N LYS A 164 7.28 -9.53 -5.80
CA LYS A 164 8.56 -9.15 -5.18
C LYS A 164 9.20 -7.98 -5.90
N ALA A 165 9.24 -8.03 -7.25
CA ALA A 165 9.79 -6.95 -8.05
C ALA A 165 9.06 -5.63 -7.76
N MET A 166 7.72 -5.62 -7.81
CA MET A 166 6.93 -4.42 -7.50
C MET A 166 7.15 -3.91 -6.09
N ILE A 167 7.18 -4.79 -5.10
CA ILE A 167 7.31 -4.37 -3.71
C ILE A 167 8.69 -3.79 -3.44
N LEU A 168 9.73 -4.49 -3.89
CA LEU A 168 11.12 -4.21 -3.52
C LEU A 168 11.82 -3.24 -4.48
N GLY A 169 11.31 -3.06 -5.70
CA GLY A 169 12.00 -2.30 -6.73
C GLY A 169 13.33 -2.95 -7.16
N ASP A 170 13.46 -4.28 -7.01
CA ASP A 170 14.73 -5.00 -7.21
C ASP A 170 15.11 -5.22 -8.69
N SER A 171 14.18 -4.94 -9.61
CA SER A 171 14.50 -4.86 -11.04
C SER A 171 15.19 -3.54 -11.34
N GLN A 172 16.38 -3.59 -11.96
CA GLN A 172 17.06 -2.40 -12.50
C GLN A 172 16.21 -1.62 -13.51
N ASP A 173 15.15 -2.26 -14.03
CA ASP A 173 14.31 -1.69 -15.06
C ASP A 173 13.17 -0.82 -14.52
N GLY A 174 12.92 -0.73 -13.20
CA GLY A 174 11.92 0.20 -12.63
C GLY A 174 10.53 -0.39 -12.26
N PHE A 175 10.44 -1.68 -11.95
CA PHE A 175 9.18 -2.29 -11.52
C PHE A 175 8.95 -1.95 -10.05
N GLY A 176 8.11 -0.96 -9.73
CA GLY A 176 7.97 -0.44 -8.37
C GLY A 176 8.99 0.66 -8.01
N PRO A 177 9.24 0.96 -6.72
CA PRO A 177 8.80 0.20 -5.57
C PRO A 177 7.41 0.64 -5.07
N LEU A 178 6.60 -0.33 -4.65
CA LEU A 178 5.39 -0.13 -3.86
C LEU A 178 5.72 0.13 -2.38
N VAL A 179 6.94 -0.19 -1.94
CA VAL A 179 7.49 0.35 -0.68
C VAL A 179 8.16 1.71 -0.96
N ARG A 180 7.58 2.78 -0.43
CA ARG A 180 7.98 4.16 -0.72
C ARG A 180 8.23 4.95 0.56
N LYS A 181 8.99 6.04 0.42
CA LYS A 181 9.09 7.05 1.49
C LYS A 181 7.81 7.88 1.51
N TYR A 182 7.17 7.94 2.67
CA TYR A 182 6.00 8.75 2.92
C TYR A 182 6.35 9.83 3.95
N TYR A 183 6.30 11.07 3.52
CA TYR A 183 6.65 12.24 4.33
C TYR A 183 5.36 12.84 4.89
N VAL A 184 5.19 12.78 6.21
CA VAL A 184 3.98 13.26 6.87
C VAL A 184 4.23 14.56 7.61
N GLU A 185 3.21 15.41 7.65
CA GLU A 185 3.13 16.57 8.53
C GLU A 185 2.43 16.12 9.81
N THR A 186 3.21 15.70 10.81
CA THR A 186 2.67 15.09 12.04
C THR A 186 1.94 16.09 12.93
N ASP A 187 2.07 17.38 12.65
CA ASP A 187 1.36 18.49 13.28
C ASP A 187 0.02 18.82 12.59
N LYS A 188 -0.30 18.16 11.47
CA LYS A 188 -1.55 18.39 10.74
C LYS A 188 -2.44 17.15 10.70
N ALA A 189 -3.74 17.40 10.76
CA ALA A 189 -4.74 16.37 10.60
C ALA A 189 -4.82 15.94 9.14
N PHE A 190 -5.14 14.66 8.92
CA PHE A 190 -5.47 14.18 7.59
C PHE A 190 -6.79 14.80 7.13
N PRO A 191 -6.97 15.05 5.83
CA PRO A 191 -8.27 15.48 5.31
C PRO A 191 -9.34 14.45 5.66
N GLN A 192 -10.54 14.93 6.00
CA GLN A 192 -11.65 14.07 6.32
C GLN A 192 -12.02 13.17 5.14
N ILE A 193 -12.28 11.90 5.44
CA ILE A 193 -12.81 10.93 4.50
C ILE A 193 -14.32 11.16 4.42
N VAL A 194 -14.82 11.59 3.26
CA VAL A 194 -16.22 11.99 3.07
C VAL A 194 -17.12 10.80 2.72
N HIS A 195 -16.54 9.75 2.15
CA HIS A 195 -17.20 8.49 1.82
C HIS A 195 -16.28 7.34 2.24
N ALA A 196 -16.85 6.27 2.79
CA ALA A 196 -16.16 5.06 3.24
C ALA A 196 -16.83 3.83 2.62
#